data_AF-A0A9W6ABQ0-F1
#
_entry.id   AF-A0A9W6ABQ0-F1
#
_cell.length_a   1.000
_cell.length_b   1.000
_cell.length_c   1.000
_cell.angle_alpha   90.00
_cell.angle_beta   90.00
_cell.angle_gamma   90.00
#
_symmetry.space_group_name_H-M   'P 1'
#
loop_
_entity.id
_entity.type
_entity.pdbx_description
1 polymer ?
#
loop_
_entity_poly.entity_id
_entity_poly.type
_entity_poly.pdbx_seq_one_letter_code
_entity_poly.pdbx_strand_id
1 'polypeptide(L)'
;MPAAPISEQRQIFLACRAIFSGVNANIRKTRAIRTRMEMHESSLRRLIPNYNLTRVLPIVKLLLEKGLFGSSVKAQAYFPGLFEPCPVRQTEHAVLEQEASRSNEEVLEEISVSYEEQGSEGEEERGQTVADPAPVPTEVDFTKEVKVEQENDSDETLTPERPAASLFPLYLPYHAQHRILINVQQVLEECIFDFMRKWLPDNLERNGWDCAAAVELTKWTRPPFKWTSQIPESALHPTDLKLESILLKVVQIRHTAVHRLPTTARGVCDFVGIAKKLAETLGDSLRTSQLENLHHDLQEKIQILEFNKNVLEENLACQLRNIEAERELLNRREERLRAKTVEDDRENKLMMGLLLEESLEQIFKADGAQPETERGWLRLGNKCASFGQFVCGWIRDRLAKDASVFRLAIIGLSFFILVFLWVLVRRFMYVTGML
;
A
#
# COMPACT_ATOMS: atom_id res chain seq x y z
N MET A 1 -14.06 23.40 -20.52
CA MET A 1 -13.13 22.25 -20.53
C MET A 1 -13.95 20.97 -20.48
N PRO A 2 -13.58 19.92 -21.22
CA PRO A 2 -14.23 18.62 -21.05
C PRO A 2 -14.12 18.22 -19.58
N ALA A 3 -15.23 17.73 -19.01
CA ALA A 3 -15.24 17.26 -17.64
C ALA A 3 -14.22 16.10 -17.51
N ALA A 4 -13.33 16.18 -16.53
CA ALA A 4 -12.39 15.09 -16.25
C ALA A 4 -13.16 13.78 -16.05
N PRO A 5 -12.65 12.63 -16.54
CA PRO A 5 -13.31 11.34 -16.37
C PRO A 5 -13.52 11.03 -14.88
N ILE A 6 -14.61 10.31 -14.57
CA ILE A 6 -15.00 9.99 -13.19
C ILE A 6 -13.87 9.25 -12.44
N SER A 7 -13.09 8.41 -13.14
CA SER A 7 -11.92 7.73 -12.57
C SER A 7 -10.82 8.69 -12.11
N GLU A 8 -10.54 9.75 -12.88
CA GLU A 8 -9.59 10.79 -12.50
C GLU A 8 -10.11 11.59 -11.30
N GLN A 9 -11.40 11.94 -11.31
CA GLN A 9 -12.02 12.63 -10.18
C GLN A 9 -11.98 11.79 -8.90
N ARG A 10 -12.20 10.46 -9.01
CA ARG A 10 -12.09 9.51 -7.91
C ARG A 10 -10.66 9.48 -7.36
N GLN A 11 -9.65 9.40 -8.22
CA GLN A 11 -8.25 9.41 -7.79
C GLN A 11 -7.87 10.70 -7.07
N ILE A 12 -8.27 11.85 -7.61
CA ILE A 12 -8.05 13.17 -6.99
C ILE A 12 -8.79 13.26 -5.65
N PHE A 13 -10.02 12.75 -5.56
CA PHE A 13 -10.76 12.67 -4.30
C PHE A 13 -9.98 11.89 -3.24
N LEU A 14 -9.50 10.68 -3.55
CA LEU A 14 -8.73 9.84 -2.64
C LEU A 14 -7.46 10.54 -2.14
N ALA A 15 -6.70 11.14 -3.07
CA ALA A 15 -5.45 11.84 -2.76
C ALA A 15 -5.65 13.10 -1.89
N CYS A 16 -6.76 13.81 -2.11
CA CYS A 16 -7.06 15.06 -1.42
C CYS A 16 -7.89 14.88 -0.14
N ARG A 17 -8.42 13.67 0.14
CA ARG A 17 -9.38 13.43 1.23
C ARG A 17 -8.85 13.86 2.59
N ALA A 18 -7.61 13.53 2.92
CA ALA A 18 -6.96 13.91 4.18
C ALA A 18 -6.71 15.42 4.31
N ILE A 19 -6.56 16.14 3.18
CA ILE A 19 -6.28 17.59 3.16
C ILE A 19 -7.57 18.37 3.39
N PHE A 20 -8.67 17.92 2.79
CA PHE A 20 -9.97 18.59 2.82
C PHE A 20 -10.98 17.91 3.76
N SER A 21 -10.50 17.28 4.84
CA SER A 21 -11.36 16.71 5.88
C SER A 21 -11.74 17.74 6.96
N GLY A 22 -12.65 17.38 7.87
CA GLY A 22 -13.12 18.23 8.96
C GLY A 22 -13.55 19.63 8.51
N VAL A 23 -13.01 20.67 9.17
CA VAL A 23 -13.29 22.08 8.85
C VAL A 23 -12.87 22.46 7.42
N ASN A 24 -11.86 21.80 6.85
CA ASN A 24 -11.37 22.11 5.50
C ASN A 24 -12.32 21.61 4.40
N ALA A 25 -13.22 20.67 4.70
CA ALA A 25 -14.26 20.20 3.77
C ALA A 25 -15.23 21.32 3.35
N ASN A 26 -15.31 22.39 4.16
CA ASN A 26 -16.20 23.52 3.95
C ASN A 26 -15.56 24.68 3.18
N ILE A 27 -14.28 24.55 2.77
CA ILE A 27 -13.62 25.59 1.98
C ILE A 27 -14.29 25.68 0.59
N ARG A 28 -14.65 26.90 0.18
CA ARG A 28 -15.21 27.20 -1.15
C ARG A 28 -14.38 28.19 -1.96
N LYS A 29 -13.61 29.06 -1.29
CA LYS A 29 -12.81 30.11 -1.93
C LYS A 29 -11.65 29.49 -2.70
N THR A 30 -11.58 29.71 -4.01
CA THR A 30 -10.54 29.19 -4.91
C THR A 30 -9.11 29.49 -4.44
N ARG A 31 -8.86 30.70 -3.92
CA ARG A 31 -7.56 31.08 -3.34
C ARG A 31 -7.18 30.21 -2.15
N ALA A 32 -8.13 29.94 -1.24
CA ALA A 32 -7.88 29.10 -0.07
C ALA A 32 -7.64 27.64 -0.44
N ILE A 33 -8.39 27.11 -1.41
CA ILE A 33 -8.18 25.77 -1.97
C ILE A 33 -6.77 25.67 -2.55
N ARG A 34 -6.36 26.66 -3.34
CA ARG A 34 -5.02 26.74 -3.94
C ARG A 34 -3.92 26.66 -2.87
N THR A 35 -3.97 27.55 -1.87
CA THR A 35 -2.96 27.61 -0.82
C THR A 35 -2.84 26.28 -0.06
N ARG A 36 -3.98 25.61 0.20
CA ARG A 36 -3.96 24.27 0.83
C ARG A 36 -3.31 23.22 -0.05
N MET A 37 -3.58 23.22 -1.35
CA MET A 37 -2.95 22.28 -2.29
C MET A 37 -1.44 22.52 -2.41
N GLU A 38 -1.00 23.78 -2.47
CA GLU A 38 0.41 24.16 -2.53
C GLU A 38 1.17 23.71 -1.27
N MET A 39 0.57 23.84 -0.08
CA MET A 39 1.15 23.36 1.18
C MET A 39 1.44 21.85 1.20
N HIS A 40 0.71 21.07 0.40
CA HIS A 40 0.83 19.61 0.32
C HIS A 40 1.28 19.13 -1.06
N GLU A 41 1.90 20.00 -1.86
CA GLU A 41 2.23 19.73 -3.26
C GLU A 41 3.12 18.50 -3.44
N SER A 42 4.13 18.31 -2.59
CA SER A 42 5.04 17.16 -2.66
C SER A 42 4.33 15.81 -2.47
N SER A 43 3.29 15.76 -1.63
CA SER A 43 2.46 14.57 -1.44
C SER A 43 1.48 14.38 -2.60
N LEU A 44 0.83 15.46 -3.06
CA LEU A 44 -0.09 15.40 -4.18
C LEU A 44 0.58 14.99 -5.49
N ARG A 45 1.82 15.44 -5.74
CA ARG A 45 2.64 15.02 -6.89
C ARG A 45 2.94 13.52 -6.90
N ARG A 46 3.04 12.88 -5.73
CA ARG A 46 3.27 11.43 -5.60
C ARG A 46 2.00 10.61 -5.77
N LEU A 47 0.85 11.16 -5.36
CA LEU A 47 -0.44 10.45 -5.36
C LEU A 47 -1.25 10.63 -6.65
N ILE A 48 -1.03 11.72 -7.39
CA ILE A 48 -1.79 12.07 -8.59
C ILE A 48 -0.87 12.02 -9.82
N PRO A 49 -1.10 11.10 -10.77
CA PRO A 49 -0.34 11.00 -12.01
C PRO A 49 -0.39 12.32 -12.79
N ASN A 50 0.77 12.77 -13.27
CA ASN A 50 0.91 14.01 -14.02
C ASN A 50 0.31 15.23 -13.29
N TYR A 51 0.52 15.31 -11.97
CA TYR A 51 -0.03 16.38 -11.14
C TYR A 51 0.25 17.76 -11.73
N ASN A 52 -0.81 18.53 -11.90
CA ASN A 52 -0.72 19.92 -12.32
C ASN A 52 -1.82 20.72 -11.62
N LEU A 53 -1.44 21.76 -10.90
CA LEU A 53 -2.36 22.58 -10.11
C LEU A 53 -3.48 23.19 -10.97
N THR A 54 -3.19 23.62 -12.20
CA THR A 54 -4.20 24.23 -13.08
C THR A 54 -5.28 23.22 -13.50
N ARG A 55 -4.92 21.93 -13.60
CA ARG A 55 -5.83 20.82 -13.91
C ARG A 55 -6.58 20.32 -12.68
N VAL A 56 -5.87 20.10 -11.57
CA VAL A 56 -6.41 19.45 -10.38
C VAL A 56 -7.29 20.40 -9.56
N LEU A 57 -6.95 21.69 -9.50
CA LEU A 57 -7.67 22.66 -8.66
C LEU A 57 -9.15 22.82 -9.05
N PRO A 58 -9.54 22.96 -10.34
CA PRO A 58 -10.95 22.99 -10.72
C PRO A 58 -11.72 21.73 -10.31
N ILE A 59 -11.08 20.56 -10.37
CA ILE A 59 -11.68 19.28 -9.97
C ILE A 59 -11.89 19.27 -8.45
N VAL A 60 -10.86 19.59 -7.66
CA VAL A 60 -10.98 19.66 -6.19
C VAL A 60 -12.07 20.66 -5.77
N LYS A 61 -12.15 21.81 -6.44
CA LYS A 61 -13.22 22.79 -6.21
C LYS A 61 -14.61 22.22 -6.47
N LEU A 62 -14.80 21.51 -7.58
CA LEU A 62 -16.06 20.83 -7.89
C LEU A 62 -16.44 19.80 -6.81
N LEU A 63 -15.49 18.99 -6.37
CA LEU A 63 -15.72 17.96 -5.34
C LEU A 63 -16.07 18.58 -3.97
N LEU A 64 -15.44 19.71 -3.62
CA LEU A 64 -15.77 20.53 -2.44
C LEU A 64 -17.16 21.14 -2.52
N GLU A 65 -17.54 21.71 -3.67
CA GLU A 65 -18.86 22.29 -3.90
C GLU A 65 -19.98 21.24 -3.82
N LYS A 66 -19.71 20.02 -4.30
CA LYS A 66 -20.59 18.87 -4.15
C LYS A 66 -20.63 18.31 -2.72
N GLY A 67 -19.76 18.79 -1.82
CA GLY A 67 -19.69 18.36 -0.43
C GLY A 67 -19.22 16.92 -0.25
N LEU A 68 -18.44 16.38 -1.20
CA LEU A 68 -18.02 14.97 -1.17
C LEU A 68 -17.01 14.70 -0.06
N PHE A 69 -16.14 15.66 0.26
CA PHE A 69 -15.16 15.51 1.34
C PHE A 69 -15.78 15.57 2.75
N GLY A 70 -16.95 16.19 2.88
CA GLY A 70 -17.67 16.29 4.16
C GLY A 70 -18.76 15.25 4.35
N SER A 71 -19.04 14.39 3.37
CA SER A 71 -20.12 13.40 3.46
C SER A 71 -19.78 12.13 2.69
N SER A 72 -19.50 11.05 3.42
CA SER A 72 -19.26 9.71 2.85
C SER A 72 -20.45 9.22 2.02
N VAL A 73 -21.69 9.55 2.41
CA VAL A 73 -22.90 9.18 1.65
C VAL A 73 -22.91 9.88 0.28
N LYS A 74 -22.61 11.19 0.22
CA LYS A 74 -22.52 11.91 -1.05
C LYS A 74 -21.36 11.40 -1.90
N ALA A 75 -20.22 11.08 -1.28
CA ALA A 75 -19.08 10.49 -1.96
C ALA A 75 -19.41 9.11 -2.54
N GLN A 76 -20.16 8.25 -1.83
CA GLN A 76 -20.61 6.94 -2.33
C GLN A 76 -21.59 7.09 -3.50
N ALA A 77 -22.52 8.05 -3.42
CA ALA A 77 -23.45 8.31 -4.51
C ALA A 77 -22.73 8.84 -5.77
N TYR A 78 -21.66 9.63 -5.59
CA TYR A 78 -20.88 10.17 -6.70
C TYR A 78 -19.86 9.17 -7.26
N PHE A 79 -19.33 8.30 -6.41
CA PHE A 79 -18.40 7.23 -6.75
C PHE A 79 -18.95 5.88 -6.25
N PRO A 80 -19.83 5.21 -7.01
CA PRO A 80 -20.38 3.91 -6.63
C PRO A 80 -19.28 2.87 -6.40
N GLY A 81 -19.47 2.00 -5.40
CA GLY A 81 -18.50 0.98 -5.02
C GLY A 81 -17.23 1.54 -4.37
N LEU A 82 -17.19 2.83 -4.01
CA LEU A 82 -16.04 3.45 -3.35
C LEU A 82 -15.86 2.94 -1.92
N PHE A 83 -16.96 2.71 -1.22
CA PHE A 83 -17.00 2.26 0.18
C PHE A 83 -17.45 0.81 0.35
N GLU A 84 -17.56 0.04 -0.73
CA GLU A 84 -18.03 -1.34 -0.66
C GLU A 84 -16.88 -2.25 -0.19
N PRO A 85 -16.92 -2.72 1.06
CA PRO A 85 -15.81 -3.49 1.60
C PRO A 85 -15.93 -4.95 1.17
N CYS A 86 -14.80 -5.63 1.00
CA CYS A 86 -14.77 -7.09 0.97
C CYS A 86 -14.88 -7.61 2.41
N PRO A 87 -15.96 -8.33 2.81
CA PRO A 87 -16.15 -8.76 4.20
C PRO A 87 -15.05 -9.71 4.70
N VAL A 88 -14.53 -10.55 3.80
CA VAL A 88 -13.42 -11.47 4.10
C VAL A 88 -12.19 -10.67 4.50
N ARG A 89 -11.79 -9.69 3.69
CA ARG A 89 -10.65 -8.82 4.00
C ARG A 89 -10.83 -8.02 5.27
N GLN A 90 -12.02 -7.47 5.51
CA GLN A 90 -12.29 -6.75 6.77
C GLN A 90 -12.04 -7.64 8.00
N THR A 91 -12.40 -8.91 7.91
CA THR A 91 -12.18 -9.89 8.98
C THR A 91 -10.68 -10.16 9.15
N GLU A 92 -9.96 -10.39 8.05
CA GLU A 92 -8.50 -10.57 8.06
C GLU A 92 -7.78 -9.35 8.63
N HIS A 93 -8.16 -8.14 8.22
CA HIS A 93 -7.58 -6.89 8.71
C HIS A 93 -7.81 -6.74 10.21
N ALA A 94 -9.02 -7.04 10.71
CA ALA A 94 -9.32 -6.96 12.13
C ALA A 94 -8.47 -7.95 12.95
N VAL A 95 -8.21 -9.16 12.42
CA VAL A 95 -7.32 -10.14 13.05
C VAL A 95 -5.88 -9.62 13.11
N LEU A 96 -5.36 -9.08 12.00
CA LEU A 96 -4.00 -8.51 11.95
C LEU A 96 -3.83 -7.32 12.91
N GLU A 97 -4.83 -6.43 12.99
CA GLU A 97 -4.84 -5.32 13.95
C GLU A 97 -4.85 -5.81 15.39
N GLN A 98 -5.61 -6.86 15.69
CA GLN A 98 -5.69 -7.42 17.03
C GLN A 98 -4.38 -8.12 17.43
N GLU A 99 -3.76 -8.86 16.51
CA GLU A 99 -2.48 -9.52 16.72
C GLU A 99 -1.37 -8.51 16.99
N ALA A 100 -1.29 -7.46 16.17
CA ALA A 100 -0.33 -6.37 16.37
C ALA A 100 -0.54 -5.64 17.70
N SER A 101 -1.80 -5.42 18.09
CA SER A 101 -2.12 -4.80 19.38
C SER A 101 -1.68 -5.69 20.55
N ARG A 102 -1.88 -7.01 20.46
CA ARG A 102 -1.46 -7.96 21.49
C ARG A 102 0.07 -8.02 21.60
N SER A 103 0.77 -8.07 20.47
CA SER A 103 2.23 -8.07 20.44
C SER A 103 2.83 -6.80 21.04
N ASN A 104 2.24 -5.63 20.74
CA ASN A 104 2.69 -4.37 21.35
C ASN A 104 2.48 -4.34 22.86
N GLU A 105 1.34 -4.86 23.35
CA GLU A 105 1.05 -4.93 24.79
C GLU A 105 2.03 -5.87 25.50
N GLU A 106 2.36 -7.03 24.92
CA GLU A 106 3.33 -7.98 25.48
C GLU A 106 4.72 -7.34 25.68
N VAL A 107 5.22 -6.60 24.69
CA VAL A 107 6.49 -5.86 24.79
C VAL A 107 6.43 -4.78 25.88
N LEU A 108 5.29 -4.10 26.03
CA LEU A 108 5.12 -3.06 27.04
C LEU A 108 5.06 -3.64 28.45
N GLU A 109 4.49 -4.83 28.63
CA GLU A 109 4.48 -5.57 29.90
C GLU A 109 5.90 -6.04 30.26
N GLU A 110 6.65 -6.62 29.32
CA GLU A 110 8.06 -7.03 29.54
C GLU A 110 8.92 -5.86 30.03
N ILE A 111 8.79 -4.70 29.39
CA ILE A 111 9.50 -3.48 29.81
C ILE A 111 9.01 -3.04 31.19
N SER A 112 7.70 -3.06 31.45
CA SER A 112 7.17 -2.63 32.74
C SER A 112 7.72 -3.48 33.89
N VAL A 113 7.82 -4.80 33.71
CA VAL A 113 8.44 -5.73 34.67
C VAL A 113 9.92 -5.40 34.90
N SER A 114 10.70 -5.18 33.84
CA SER A 114 12.13 -4.87 33.98
C SER A 114 12.40 -3.59 34.80
N TYR A 115 11.52 -2.59 34.70
CA TYR A 115 11.60 -1.38 35.51
C TYR A 115 11.16 -1.57 36.96
N GLU A 116 10.27 -2.52 37.24
CA GLU A 116 9.88 -2.87 38.61
C GLU A 116 11.00 -3.60 39.35
N GLU A 117 11.75 -4.46 38.66
CA GLU A 117 12.92 -5.15 39.22
C GLU A 117 14.08 -4.18 39.52
N GLN A 118 14.36 -3.23 38.64
CA GLN A 118 15.45 -2.25 38.83
C GLN A 118 15.10 -1.11 39.80
N GLY A 119 13.82 -0.75 39.93
CA GLY A 119 13.36 0.33 40.82
C GLY A 119 13.38 -0.02 42.32
N SER A 120 13.62 -1.29 42.66
CA SER A 120 13.62 -1.76 44.06
C SER A 120 15.01 -1.73 44.72
N GLU A 121 16.12 -1.54 43.98
CA GLU A 121 17.48 -1.66 44.52
C GLU A 121 18.26 -0.33 44.60
N GLY A 122 17.67 0.80 44.21
CA GLY A 122 18.42 2.04 43.93
C GLY A 122 18.42 3.16 44.97
N GLU A 123 17.70 3.07 46.09
CA GLU A 123 17.53 4.22 47.01
C GLU A 123 17.74 3.87 48.50
N GLU A 124 18.80 3.15 48.86
CA GLU A 124 19.38 3.27 50.21
C GLU A 124 20.92 3.33 50.14
N GLU A 125 21.49 4.19 50.99
CA GLU A 125 22.92 4.40 51.30
C GLU A 125 23.77 5.29 50.37
N ARG A 126 23.68 6.59 50.67
CA ARG A 126 24.84 7.49 50.60
C ARG A 126 25.79 7.16 51.77
N GLY A 127 26.83 6.37 51.51
CA GLY A 127 27.92 6.08 52.46
C GLY A 127 29.24 5.80 51.74
N GLN A 128 30.25 6.63 51.99
CA GLN A 128 31.60 6.52 51.43
C GLN A 128 32.33 5.25 51.90
N THR A 129 33.03 4.56 51.00
CA THR A 129 34.44 4.17 51.18
C THR A 129 35.07 3.77 49.84
N VAL A 130 36.35 4.08 49.72
CA VAL A 130 37.23 3.96 48.54
C VAL A 130 37.84 2.56 48.48
N ALA A 131 37.88 1.93 47.31
CA ALA A 131 39.00 1.08 46.87
C ALA A 131 38.99 0.84 45.34
N ASP A 132 40.19 0.93 44.77
CA ASP A 132 40.71 0.87 43.40
C ASP A 132 39.99 0.14 42.24
N PRO A 133 40.27 0.57 40.97
CA PRO A 133 39.75 -0.02 39.75
C PRO A 133 40.68 -1.03 39.04
N ALA A 134 40.03 -1.91 38.26
CA ALA A 134 40.45 -2.60 37.02
C ALA A 134 40.77 -4.12 37.11
N PRO A 135 40.58 -4.91 36.02
CA PRO A 135 40.18 -4.53 34.66
C PRO A 135 38.96 -5.27 34.04
N VAL A 136 38.35 -4.57 33.08
CA VAL A 136 37.45 -4.94 31.96
C VAL A 136 38.21 -5.84 30.95
N PRO A 137 37.66 -6.52 29.88
CA PRO A 137 36.30 -6.59 29.31
C PRO A 137 35.78 -8.02 28.97
N THR A 138 34.48 -8.14 28.70
CA THR A 138 34.08 -8.71 27.40
C THR A 138 32.73 -8.14 26.97
N GLU A 139 32.78 -7.50 25.81
CA GLU A 139 31.67 -7.00 25.02
C GLU A 139 30.66 -8.12 24.74
N VAL A 140 29.36 -7.82 24.89
CA VAL A 140 28.33 -8.62 24.22
C VAL A 140 27.63 -7.71 23.23
N ASP A 141 28.07 -7.91 22.00
CA ASP A 141 27.53 -7.46 20.72
C ASP A 141 26.05 -7.85 20.57
N PHE A 142 25.21 -6.87 20.26
CA PHE A 142 23.85 -7.08 19.75
C PHE A 142 23.72 -6.43 18.37
N THR A 143 24.48 -6.95 17.40
CA THR A 143 24.13 -6.86 15.98
C THR A 143 23.64 -8.23 15.51
N LYS A 144 22.32 -8.46 15.55
CA LYS A 144 21.71 -9.61 14.86
C LYS A 144 21.53 -9.24 13.39
N GLU A 145 22.52 -9.63 12.61
CA GLU A 145 22.56 -9.53 11.16
C GLU A 145 21.35 -10.24 10.52
N VAL A 146 20.79 -9.53 9.54
CA VAL A 146 19.82 -10.05 8.57
C VAL A 146 20.53 -11.10 7.73
N LYS A 147 20.09 -12.36 7.83
CA LYS A 147 20.56 -13.45 6.98
C LYS A 147 20.05 -13.24 5.55
N VAL A 148 20.90 -12.64 4.71
CA VAL A 148 20.76 -12.67 3.26
C VAL A 148 21.30 -14.02 2.81
N GLU A 149 20.41 -14.97 2.52
CA GLU A 149 20.79 -16.17 1.77
C GLU A 149 20.73 -15.86 0.28
N GLN A 150 21.91 -15.87 -0.32
CA GLN A 150 22.16 -15.77 -1.73
C GLN A 150 22.49 -17.18 -2.21
N GLU A 151 21.53 -17.87 -2.81
CA GLU A 151 21.80 -19.09 -3.59
C GLU A 151 21.39 -18.85 -5.04
N ASN A 152 22.40 -18.80 -5.90
CA ASN A 152 22.27 -19.08 -7.32
C ASN A 152 22.57 -20.57 -7.50
N ASP A 153 21.58 -21.40 -7.84
CA ASP A 153 21.73 -22.34 -8.95
C ASP A 153 20.37 -22.76 -9.50
N SER A 154 20.41 -23.04 -10.79
CA SER A 154 19.43 -23.30 -11.81
C SER A 154 18.41 -24.42 -11.50
N ASP A 155 17.12 -24.07 -11.38
CA ASP A 155 16.04 -24.83 -12.04
C ASP A 155 14.75 -23.97 -12.06
N GLU A 156 14.39 -23.47 -13.25
CA GLU A 156 13.30 -22.52 -13.47
C GLU A 156 11.95 -23.26 -13.48
N THR A 157 11.54 -23.77 -12.32
CA THR A 157 10.16 -24.23 -12.10
C THR A 157 9.36 -23.07 -11.52
N LEU A 158 8.49 -22.50 -12.35
CA LEU A 158 7.51 -21.47 -12.03
C LEU A 158 6.81 -21.78 -10.69
N THR A 159 7.24 -21.12 -9.61
CA THR A 159 6.52 -21.14 -8.35
C THR A 159 5.36 -20.15 -8.43
N PRO A 160 4.12 -20.59 -8.15
CA PRO A 160 2.96 -19.73 -8.15
C PRO A 160 2.93 -18.87 -6.88
N GLU A 161 2.59 -17.60 -7.09
CA GLU A 161 1.94 -16.70 -6.14
C GLU A 161 2.67 -16.42 -4.81
N ARG A 162 3.44 -15.31 -4.79
CA ARG A 162 3.48 -14.52 -3.56
C ARG A 162 2.09 -13.88 -3.36
N PRO A 163 1.40 -14.14 -2.25
CA PRO A 163 0.20 -13.37 -1.90
C PRO A 163 0.57 -11.89 -1.86
N ALA A 164 -0.32 -11.03 -2.36
CA ALA A 164 -0.15 -9.59 -2.19
C ALA A 164 -0.03 -9.30 -0.68
N ALA A 165 1.10 -8.73 -0.26
CA ALA A 165 1.31 -8.37 1.14
C ALA A 165 0.17 -7.43 1.58
N SER A 166 -0.53 -7.81 2.65
CA SER A 166 -1.57 -6.96 3.24
C SER A 166 -0.95 -5.62 3.66
N LEU A 167 -1.71 -4.54 3.49
CA LEU A 167 -1.35 -3.21 3.97
C LEU A 167 -1.68 -3.04 5.46
N PHE A 168 -2.19 -4.07 6.12
CA PHE A 168 -2.50 -4.11 7.55
C PHE A 168 -1.44 -4.93 8.30
N PRO A 169 -1.12 -4.60 9.57
CA PRO A 169 -1.78 -3.60 10.43
C PRO A 169 -1.52 -2.15 10.03
N LEU A 170 -2.35 -1.23 10.55
CA LEU A 170 -2.28 0.19 10.26
C LEU A 170 -1.24 0.85 11.16
N TYR A 171 -0.15 1.33 10.57
CA TYR A 171 0.85 2.16 11.23
C TYR A 171 0.86 3.58 10.66
N LEU A 172 1.11 4.55 11.54
CA LEU A 172 1.50 5.90 11.12
C LEU A 172 3.02 5.92 10.81
N PRO A 173 3.51 6.86 10.01
CA PRO A 173 4.95 7.07 9.88
C PRO A 173 5.58 7.28 11.26
N TYR A 174 6.63 6.52 11.57
CA TYR A 174 7.22 6.47 12.91
C TYR A 174 7.59 7.85 13.47
N HIS A 175 8.17 8.72 12.65
CA HIS A 175 8.48 10.10 13.07
C HIS A 175 7.23 10.86 13.57
N ALA A 176 6.08 10.68 12.92
CA ALA A 176 4.83 11.29 13.35
C ALA A 176 4.32 10.68 14.66
N GLN A 177 4.35 9.34 14.77
CA GLN A 177 4.03 8.63 16.02
C GLN A 177 4.87 9.17 17.18
N HIS A 178 6.19 9.13 17.03
CA HIS A 178 7.13 9.52 18.08
C HIS A 178 6.93 10.98 18.51
N ARG A 179 6.74 11.88 17.54
CA ARG A 179 6.44 13.28 17.83
C ARG A 179 5.15 13.44 18.61
N ILE A 180 4.08 12.72 18.25
CA ILE A 180 2.82 12.77 19.00
C ILE A 180 3.03 12.30 20.44
N LEU A 181 3.66 11.13 20.64
CA LEU A 181 3.81 10.54 21.96
C LEU A 181 4.71 11.38 22.88
N ILE A 182 5.78 11.99 22.37
CA ILE A 182 6.60 12.93 23.16
C ILE A 182 5.78 14.16 23.59
N ASN A 183 5.00 14.75 22.69
CA ASN A 183 4.18 15.92 23.04
C ASN A 183 3.11 15.53 24.06
N VAL A 184 2.47 14.37 23.91
CA VAL A 184 1.47 13.86 24.86
C VAL A 184 2.12 13.61 26.23
N GLN A 185 3.30 13.00 26.27
CA GLN A 185 4.06 12.79 27.50
C GLN A 185 4.33 14.13 28.20
N GLN A 186 4.85 15.13 27.48
CA GLN A 186 5.13 16.45 28.04
C GLN A 186 3.86 17.11 28.61
N VAL A 187 2.75 17.08 27.86
CA VAL A 187 1.46 17.64 28.30
C VAL A 187 0.97 16.96 29.59
N LEU A 188 1.16 15.65 29.73
CA LEU A 188 0.78 14.92 30.93
C LEU A 188 1.69 15.25 32.13
N GLU A 189 3.00 15.37 31.92
CA GLU A 189 3.95 15.76 32.97
C GLU A 189 3.60 17.16 33.51
N GLU A 190 3.30 18.11 32.63
CA GLU A 190 2.87 19.44 33.03
C GLU A 190 1.50 19.42 33.74
N CYS A 191 0.56 18.61 33.26
CA CYS A 191 -0.76 18.48 33.87
C CYS A 191 -0.67 17.94 35.30
N ILE A 192 0.09 16.86 35.51
CA ILE A 192 0.31 16.28 36.84
C ILE A 192 1.06 17.28 37.72
N PHE A 193 2.12 17.93 37.23
CA PHE A 193 2.88 18.90 38.01
C PHE A 193 2.03 20.06 38.51
N ASP A 194 1.23 20.69 37.63
CA ASP A 194 0.37 21.81 38.01
C ASP A 194 -0.69 21.39 39.05
N PHE A 195 -1.25 20.19 38.89
CA PHE A 195 -2.18 19.60 39.85
C PHE A 195 -1.51 19.34 41.20
N MET A 196 -0.31 18.76 41.20
CA MET A 196 0.44 18.45 42.41
C MET A 196 0.91 19.70 43.13
N ARG A 197 1.28 20.76 42.41
CA ARG A 197 1.61 22.07 43.00
C ARG A 197 0.42 22.66 43.77
N LYS A 198 -0.81 22.37 43.34
CA LYS A 198 -2.03 22.84 44.01
C LYS A 198 -2.36 22.03 45.27
N TRP A 199 -2.18 20.71 45.24
CA TRP A 199 -2.69 19.82 46.29
C TRP A 199 -1.63 19.28 47.24
N LEU A 200 -0.38 19.14 46.79
CA LEU A 200 0.74 18.56 47.55
C LEU A 200 2.06 19.33 47.30
N PRO A 201 2.12 20.66 47.52
CA PRO A 201 3.32 21.46 47.26
C PRO A 201 4.52 21.03 48.11
N ASP A 202 4.31 20.66 49.37
CA ASP A 202 5.37 20.17 50.28
C ASP A 202 6.09 18.94 49.71
N ASN A 203 5.37 18.08 48.97
CA ASN A 203 5.96 16.90 48.35
C ASN A 203 6.86 17.27 47.15
N LEU A 204 6.54 18.35 46.43
CA LEU A 204 7.41 18.84 45.36
C LEU A 204 8.69 19.44 45.94
N GLU A 205 8.57 20.26 47.00
CA GLU A 205 9.72 20.89 47.65
C GLU A 205 10.68 19.86 48.27
N ARG A 206 10.15 18.87 49.00
CA ARG A 206 10.97 17.81 49.64
C ARG A 206 11.76 16.98 48.63
N ASN A 207 11.20 16.76 47.44
CA ASN A 207 11.85 15.98 46.38
C ASN A 207 12.69 16.85 45.42
N GLY A 208 12.73 18.17 45.62
CA GLY A 208 13.45 19.09 44.74
C GLY A 208 12.86 19.20 43.33
N TRP A 209 11.56 18.93 43.18
CA TRP A 209 10.87 18.96 41.90
C TRP A 209 10.37 20.38 41.60
N ASP A 210 11.20 21.17 40.94
CA ASP A 210 10.97 22.59 40.67
C ASP A 210 10.16 22.85 39.38
N CYS A 211 10.11 21.89 38.47
CA CYS A 211 9.40 21.98 37.20
C CYS A 211 8.83 20.63 36.74
N ALA A 212 7.90 20.66 35.78
CA ALA A 212 7.28 19.45 35.24
C ALA A 212 8.28 18.46 34.64
N ALA A 213 9.34 18.96 33.98
CA ALA A 213 10.38 18.14 33.38
C ALA A 213 11.32 17.48 34.41
N ALA A 214 11.28 17.91 35.68
CA ALA A 214 12.10 17.31 36.75
C ALA A 214 11.56 15.93 37.20
N VAL A 215 10.35 15.54 36.78
CA VAL A 215 9.68 14.33 37.25
C VAL A 215 9.08 13.54 36.08
N GLU A 216 9.63 12.37 35.86
CA GLU A 216 9.14 11.46 34.82
C GLU A 216 7.74 10.91 35.14
N LEU A 217 6.93 10.66 34.11
CA LEU A 217 5.59 10.06 34.25
C LEU A 217 5.54 8.82 35.17
N THR A 218 6.53 7.94 35.09
CA THR A 218 6.61 6.74 35.92
C THR A 218 6.80 7.00 37.40
N LYS A 219 7.43 8.12 37.78
CA LYS A 219 7.61 8.48 39.20
C LYS A 219 6.28 8.90 39.83
N TRP A 220 5.40 9.53 39.04
CA TRP A 220 4.06 9.90 39.51
C TRP A 220 3.18 8.69 39.80
N THR A 221 3.43 7.53 39.20
CA THR A 221 2.52 6.37 39.26
C THR A 221 3.03 5.23 40.14
N ARG A 222 4.26 5.32 40.66
CA ARG A 222 4.92 4.23 41.38
C ARG A 222 5.07 4.50 42.89
N PRO A 223 5.06 3.45 43.74
CA PRO A 223 5.51 3.56 45.12
C PRO A 223 6.96 4.10 45.19
N PRO A 224 7.32 4.89 46.22
CA PRO A 224 6.53 5.23 47.41
C PRO A 224 5.50 6.36 47.18
N PHE A 225 5.44 6.94 45.97
CA PHE A 225 4.62 8.10 45.66
C PHE A 225 3.16 7.75 45.37
N LYS A 226 2.45 7.19 46.36
CA LYS A 226 0.98 7.01 46.32
C LYS A 226 0.28 8.30 46.74
N TRP A 227 0.29 9.30 45.86
CA TRP A 227 -0.36 10.59 46.10
C TRP A 227 -1.88 10.50 46.01
N THR A 228 -2.42 9.49 45.31
CA THR A 228 -3.87 9.31 45.13
C THR A 228 -4.64 9.18 46.45
N SER A 229 -4.01 8.62 47.49
CA SER A 229 -4.62 8.51 48.82
C SER A 229 -4.43 9.76 49.70
N GLN A 230 -3.56 10.69 49.31
CA GLN A 230 -3.25 11.91 50.05
C GLN A 230 -4.11 13.09 49.62
N ILE A 231 -4.82 12.95 48.49
CA ILE A 231 -5.62 14.02 47.90
C ILE A 231 -7.11 13.80 48.21
N PRO A 232 -7.87 14.85 48.53
CA PRO A 232 -9.31 14.73 48.73
C PRO A 232 -10.02 14.21 47.48
N GLU A 233 -11.00 13.32 47.64
CA GLU A 233 -11.79 12.80 46.49
C GLU A 233 -12.46 13.93 45.69
N SER A 234 -12.79 15.06 46.33
CA SER A 234 -13.37 16.24 45.67
C SER A 234 -12.41 16.99 44.73
N ALA A 235 -11.10 16.69 44.79
CA ALA A 235 -10.11 17.24 43.88
C ALA A 235 -10.13 16.59 42.49
N LEU A 236 -10.65 15.36 42.41
CA LEU A 236 -10.68 14.56 41.20
C LEU A 236 -12.07 14.67 40.56
N HIS A 237 -12.10 14.86 39.24
CA HIS A 237 -13.35 14.78 38.50
C HIS A 237 -13.67 13.33 38.15
N PRO A 238 -14.92 12.87 38.37
CA PRO A 238 -15.30 11.52 38.03
C PRO A 238 -15.21 11.30 36.52
N THR A 239 -14.57 10.19 36.13
CA THR A 239 -14.41 9.75 34.74
C THR A 239 -14.87 8.30 34.62
N ASP A 240 -15.00 7.78 33.40
CA ASP A 240 -15.45 6.41 33.13
C ASP A 240 -14.41 5.33 33.52
N LEU A 241 -13.15 5.72 33.68
CA LEU A 241 -12.06 4.87 34.15
C LEU A 241 -11.59 5.29 35.54
N LYS A 242 -11.18 4.32 36.34
CA LYS A 242 -10.51 4.57 37.61
C LYS A 242 -9.14 5.20 37.37
N LEU A 243 -8.73 6.10 38.26
CA LEU A 243 -7.45 6.81 38.16
C LEU A 243 -6.27 5.83 38.09
N GLU A 244 -6.28 4.76 38.87
CA GLU A 244 -5.21 3.76 38.87
C GLU A 244 -5.03 3.09 37.50
N SER A 245 -6.15 2.76 36.83
CA SER A 245 -6.11 2.17 35.49
C SER A 245 -5.59 3.17 34.44
N ILE A 246 -5.94 4.45 34.58
CA ILE A 246 -5.42 5.52 33.72
C ILE A 246 -3.90 5.65 33.92
N LEU A 247 -3.43 5.72 35.17
CA LEU A 247 -2.02 5.88 35.51
C LEU A 247 -1.16 4.71 34.98
N LEU A 248 -1.66 3.47 35.07
CA LEU A 248 -0.99 2.31 34.47
C LEU A 248 -0.80 2.47 32.95
N LYS A 249 -1.84 2.92 32.25
CA LYS A 249 -1.74 3.17 30.79
C LYS A 249 -0.87 4.39 30.45
N VAL A 250 -0.78 5.38 31.32
CA VAL A 250 0.12 6.54 31.15
C VAL A 250 1.60 6.13 31.23
N VAL A 251 1.95 5.16 32.07
CA VAL A 251 3.30 4.57 32.09
C VAL A 251 3.66 3.97 30.73
N GLN A 252 2.73 3.27 30.09
CA GLN A 252 2.94 2.70 28.75
C GLN A 252 3.20 3.78 27.68
N ILE A 253 2.63 4.99 27.83
CA ILE A 253 2.93 6.13 26.93
C ILE A 253 4.41 6.49 27.01
N ARG A 254 4.96 6.63 28.23
CA ARG A 254 6.39 6.88 28.45
C ARG A 254 7.23 5.75 27.87
N HIS A 255 6.92 4.49 28.18
CA HIS A 255 7.69 3.36 27.67
C HIS A 255 7.73 3.35 26.14
N THR A 256 6.60 3.60 25.48
CA THR A 256 6.54 3.68 24.02
C THR A 256 7.38 4.85 23.48
N ALA A 257 7.30 6.03 24.10
CA ALA A 257 8.03 7.22 23.66
C ALA A 257 9.55 7.11 23.88
N VAL A 258 9.96 6.67 25.08
CA VAL A 258 11.37 6.60 25.53
C VAL A 258 12.10 5.44 24.87
N HIS A 259 11.51 4.24 24.84
CA HIS A 259 12.09 3.06 24.18
C HIS A 259 11.85 3.03 22.69
N ARG A 260 11.28 4.11 22.13
CA ARG A 260 11.15 4.30 20.68
C ARG A 260 10.36 3.19 20.00
N LEU A 261 9.42 2.56 20.71
CA LEU A 261 8.67 1.42 20.21
C LEU A 261 7.62 1.83 19.18
N PRO A 262 7.62 1.25 17.97
CA PRO A 262 6.51 1.39 17.04
C PRO A 262 5.21 0.82 17.64
N THR A 263 4.08 1.45 17.38
CA THR A 263 2.76 0.95 17.76
C THR A 263 1.76 1.23 16.65
N THR A 264 0.63 0.51 16.65
CA THR A 264 -0.41 0.70 15.64
C THR A 264 -0.97 2.12 15.72
N ALA A 265 -1.51 2.61 14.61
CA ALA A 265 -2.16 3.92 14.54
C ALA A 265 -3.30 4.02 15.57
N ARG A 266 -4.01 2.90 15.78
CA ARG A 266 -5.02 2.78 16.83
C ARG A 266 -4.41 2.87 18.23
N GLY A 267 -3.28 2.20 18.49
CA GLY A 267 -2.56 2.33 19.76
C GLY A 267 -2.13 3.77 20.08
N VAL A 268 -1.66 4.52 19.07
CA VAL A 268 -1.37 5.97 19.24
C VAL A 268 -2.63 6.76 19.62
N CYS A 269 -3.75 6.48 18.94
CA CYS A 269 -5.03 7.12 19.25
C CYS A 269 -5.49 6.80 20.67
N ASP A 270 -5.40 5.53 21.08
CA ASP A 270 -5.79 5.06 22.41
C ASP A 270 -4.94 5.73 23.50
N PHE A 271 -3.63 5.89 23.29
CA PHE A 271 -2.76 6.65 24.20
C PHE A 271 -3.17 8.10 24.35
N VAL A 272 -3.54 8.79 23.27
CA VAL A 272 -4.07 10.17 23.36
C VAL A 272 -5.41 10.19 24.09
N GLY A 273 -6.26 9.18 23.89
CA GLY A 273 -7.52 9.03 24.61
C GLY A 273 -7.33 8.86 26.12
N ILE A 274 -6.36 8.04 26.54
CA ILE A 274 -5.97 7.88 27.95
C ILE A 274 -5.42 9.20 28.52
N ALA A 275 -4.56 9.89 27.76
CA ALA A 275 -4.01 11.19 28.17
C ALA A 275 -5.12 12.23 28.40
N LYS A 276 -6.09 12.29 27.48
CA LYS A 276 -7.28 13.14 27.60
C LYS A 276 -8.02 12.85 28.91
N LYS A 277 -8.30 11.56 29.19
CA LYS A 277 -9.00 11.15 30.41
C LYS A 277 -8.24 11.55 31.68
N LEU A 278 -6.91 11.42 31.70
CA LEU A 278 -6.12 11.88 32.85
C LEU A 278 -6.30 13.39 33.07
N ALA A 279 -6.17 14.20 32.01
CA ALA A 279 -6.35 15.65 32.12
C ALA A 279 -7.76 16.02 32.61
N GLU A 280 -8.79 15.29 32.18
CA GLU A 280 -10.17 15.44 32.65
C GLU A 280 -10.27 15.12 34.15
N THR A 281 -9.74 13.97 34.58
CA THR A 281 -9.75 13.56 35.99
C THR A 281 -9.05 14.58 36.90
N LEU A 282 -7.96 15.20 36.42
CA LEU A 282 -7.20 16.23 37.16
C LEU A 282 -7.83 17.63 37.09
N GLY A 283 -8.90 17.82 36.31
CA GLY A 283 -9.61 19.10 36.17
C GLY A 283 -8.89 20.13 35.31
N ASP A 284 -7.96 19.72 34.45
CA ASP A 284 -7.25 20.61 33.53
C ASP A 284 -8.03 20.79 32.22
N SER A 285 -8.96 21.74 32.21
CA SER A 285 -9.83 22.00 31.06
C SER A 285 -9.08 22.41 29.79
N LEU A 286 -7.94 23.10 29.91
CA LEU A 286 -7.16 23.57 28.77
C LEU A 286 -6.48 22.39 28.06
N ARG A 287 -5.72 21.59 28.81
CA ARG A 287 -5.02 20.43 28.26
C ARG A 287 -6.00 19.34 27.82
N THR A 288 -7.12 19.17 28.52
CA THR A 288 -8.24 18.33 28.10
C THR A 288 -8.72 18.69 26.69
N SER A 289 -9.02 19.97 26.44
CA SER A 289 -9.50 20.41 25.12
C SER A 289 -8.44 20.21 24.03
N GLN A 290 -7.17 20.45 24.34
CA GLN A 290 -6.06 20.22 23.39
C GLN A 290 -5.94 18.74 23.01
N LEU A 291 -5.96 17.84 24.01
CA LEU A 291 -5.89 16.40 23.80
C LEU A 291 -7.14 15.85 23.10
N GLU A 292 -8.32 16.40 23.39
CA GLU A 292 -9.56 16.04 22.69
C GLU A 292 -9.52 16.42 21.21
N ASN A 293 -9.05 17.62 20.88
CA ASN A 293 -8.89 18.04 19.50
C ASN A 293 -7.89 17.14 18.75
N LEU A 294 -6.77 16.79 19.39
CA LEU A 294 -5.78 15.87 18.83
C LEU A 294 -6.35 14.46 18.63
N HIS A 295 -7.08 13.94 19.62
CA HIS A 295 -7.73 12.64 19.56
C HIS A 295 -8.73 12.56 18.39
N HIS A 296 -9.57 13.59 18.25
CA HIS A 296 -10.54 13.65 17.14
C HIS A 296 -9.86 13.73 15.76
N ASP A 297 -8.82 14.55 15.61
CA ASP A 297 -8.08 14.64 14.35
C ASP A 297 -7.39 13.31 14.02
N LEU A 298 -6.79 12.65 15.01
CA LEU A 298 -6.20 11.32 14.85
C LEU A 298 -7.23 10.29 14.38
N GLN A 299 -8.39 10.20 15.04
CA GLN A 299 -9.47 9.28 14.64
C GLN A 299 -9.89 9.53 13.19
N GLU A 300 -10.08 10.79 12.80
CA GLU A 300 -10.45 11.14 11.43
C GLU A 300 -9.37 10.72 10.42
N LYS A 301 -8.09 11.03 10.68
CA LYS A 301 -6.99 10.71 9.76
C LYS A 301 -6.72 9.21 9.68
N ILE A 302 -6.88 8.48 10.78
CA ILE A 302 -6.78 7.02 10.82
C ILE A 302 -7.87 6.39 9.95
N GLN A 303 -9.13 6.82 10.09
CA GLN A 303 -10.24 6.34 9.25
C GLN A 303 -10.00 6.62 7.77
N ILE A 304 -9.46 7.79 7.42
CA ILE A 304 -9.11 8.14 6.03
C ILE A 304 -7.98 7.23 5.51
N LEU A 305 -6.96 6.96 6.33
CA LEU A 305 -5.83 6.11 5.96
C LEU A 305 -6.27 4.65 5.75
N GLU A 306 -7.05 4.10 6.68
CA GLU A 306 -7.64 2.77 6.59
C GLU A 306 -8.45 2.63 5.30
N PHE A 307 -9.34 3.58 5.05
CA PHE A 307 -10.14 3.62 3.85
C PHE A 307 -9.27 3.68 2.57
N ASN A 308 -8.24 4.52 2.54
CA ASN A 308 -7.35 4.62 1.39
C ASN A 308 -6.58 3.32 1.14
N LYS A 309 -6.14 2.62 2.18
CA LYS A 309 -5.49 1.31 2.07
C LYS A 309 -6.43 0.25 1.50
N ASN A 310 -7.67 0.17 2.01
CA ASN A 310 -8.69 -0.74 1.48
C ASN A 310 -8.93 -0.53 -0.02
N VAL A 311 -9.00 0.74 -0.46
CA VAL A 311 -9.16 1.06 -1.89
C VAL A 311 -7.94 0.66 -2.72
N LEU A 312 -6.72 0.80 -2.17
CA LEU A 312 -5.49 0.37 -2.85
C LEU A 312 -5.45 -1.15 -3.04
N GLU A 313 -5.75 -1.92 -2.00
CA GLU A 313 -5.80 -3.38 -2.08
C GLU A 313 -6.88 -3.87 -3.04
N GLU A 314 -8.07 -3.26 -3.06
CA GLU A 314 -9.11 -3.67 -4.00
C GLU A 314 -8.74 -3.35 -5.45
N ASN A 315 -8.11 -2.18 -5.69
CA ASN A 315 -7.63 -1.84 -7.02
C ASN A 315 -6.54 -2.83 -7.48
N LEU A 316 -5.59 -3.16 -6.59
CA LEU A 316 -4.56 -4.16 -6.88
C LEU A 316 -5.19 -5.51 -7.22
N ALA A 317 -6.12 -5.99 -6.40
CA ALA A 317 -6.80 -7.26 -6.63
C ALA A 317 -7.57 -7.29 -7.95
N CYS A 318 -8.24 -6.19 -8.31
CA CYS A 318 -8.93 -6.06 -9.59
C CYS A 318 -7.95 -6.13 -10.76
N GLN A 319 -6.82 -5.42 -10.69
CA GLN A 319 -5.79 -5.46 -11.73
C GLN A 319 -5.16 -6.85 -11.87
N LEU A 320 -4.88 -7.53 -10.75
CA LEU A 320 -4.35 -8.89 -10.76
C LEU A 320 -5.35 -9.88 -11.41
N ARG A 321 -6.65 -9.77 -11.11
CA ARG A 321 -7.69 -10.58 -11.78
C ARG A 321 -7.73 -10.36 -13.30
N ASN A 322 -7.57 -9.12 -13.75
CA ASN A 322 -7.52 -8.81 -15.17
C ASN A 322 -6.29 -9.41 -15.85
N ILE A 323 -5.11 -9.31 -15.20
CA ILE A 323 -3.88 -9.94 -15.69
C ILE A 323 -4.06 -11.46 -15.78
N GLU A 324 -4.69 -12.07 -14.78
CA GLU A 324 -4.93 -13.52 -14.78
C GLU A 324 -5.87 -13.95 -15.91
N ALA A 325 -6.95 -13.20 -16.14
CA ALA A 325 -7.83 -13.44 -17.29
C ALA A 325 -7.11 -13.30 -18.64
N GLU A 326 -6.19 -12.32 -18.76
CA GLU A 326 -5.35 -12.16 -19.96
C GLU A 326 -4.40 -13.36 -20.14
N ARG A 327 -3.79 -13.83 -19.05
CA ARG A 327 -2.93 -15.04 -19.07
C ARG A 327 -3.71 -16.27 -19.53
N GLU A 328 -4.92 -16.50 -19.02
CA GLU A 328 -5.77 -17.60 -19.47
C GLU A 328 -6.09 -17.51 -20.98
N LEU A 329 -6.39 -16.31 -21.48
CA LEU A 329 -6.67 -16.11 -22.90
C LEU A 329 -5.44 -16.41 -23.77
N LEU A 330 -4.26 -16.00 -23.32
CA LEU A 330 -2.99 -16.28 -23.99
C LEU A 330 -2.68 -17.78 -23.98
N ASN A 331 -2.85 -18.46 -22.84
CA ASN A 331 -2.66 -19.91 -22.71
C ASN A 331 -3.56 -20.67 -23.69
N ARG A 332 -4.86 -20.33 -23.73
CA ARG A 332 -5.80 -20.93 -24.70
C ARG A 332 -5.40 -20.66 -26.15
N ARG A 333 -4.81 -19.51 -26.45
CA ARG A 333 -4.34 -19.19 -27.80
C ARG A 333 -3.12 -20.02 -28.16
N GLU A 334 -2.18 -20.17 -27.24
CA GLU A 334 -0.99 -20.99 -27.41
C GLU A 334 -1.35 -22.46 -27.68
N GLU A 335 -2.24 -23.05 -26.87
CA GLU A 335 -2.72 -24.42 -27.06
C GLU A 335 -3.33 -24.64 -28.44
N ARG A 336 -4.17 -23.71 -28.91
CA ARG A 336 -4.76 -23.79 -30.25
C ARG A 336 -3.71 -23.75 -31.36
N LEU A 337 -2.69 -22.90 -31.22
CA LEU A 337 -1.61 -22.81 -32.21
C LEU A 337 -0.76 -24.09 -32.24
N ARG A 338 -0.45 -24.65 -31.07
CA ARG A 338 0.26 -25.93 -30.96
C ARG A 338 -0.55 -27.05 -31.59
N ALA A 339 -1.84 -27.17 -31.26
CA ALA A 339 -2.73 -28.19 -31.84
C ALA A 339 -2.87 -28.06 -33.36
N LYS A 340 -3.04 -26.84 -33.87
CA LYS A 340 -3.11 -26.59 -35.32
C LYS A 340 -1.81 -27.01 -36.03
N THR A 341 -0.66 -26.71 -35.44
CA THR A 341 0.65 -27.08 -36.02
C THR A 341 0.80 -28.59 -36.15
N VAL A 342 0.36 -29.34 -35.13
CA VAL A 342 0.37 -30.81 -35.16
C VAL A 342 -0.56 -31.37 -36.24
N GLU A 343 -1.76 -30.82 -36.38
CA GLU A 343 -2.70 -31.25 -37.42
C GLU A 343 -2.19 -30.91 -38.83
N ASP A 344 -1.66 -29.69 -39.02
CA ASP A 344 -1.07 -29.26 -40.29
C ASP A 344 0.11 -30.17 -40.70
N ASP A 345 0.96 -30.59 -39.76
CA ASP A 345 2.05 -31.55 -40.01
C ASP A 345 1.51 -32.95 -40.37
N ARG A 346 0.45 -33.40 -39.71
CA ARG A 346 -0.21 -34.69 -40.01
C ARG A 346 -0.79 -34.70 -41.42
N GLU A 347 -1.54 -33.66 -41.80
CA GLU A 347 -2.09 -33.53 -43.16
C GLU A 347 -0.98 -33.50 -44.21
N ASN A 348 0.10 -32.78 -43.95
CA ASN A 348 1.26 -32.71 -44.83
C ASN A 348 1.92 -34.09 -45.02
N LYS A 349 2.10 -34.86 -43.93
CA LYS A 349 2.60 -36.24 -43.98
C LYS A 349 1.71 -37.16 -44.82
N LEU A 350 0.40 -37.08 -44.64
CA LEU A 350 -0.56 -37.87 -45.42
C LEU A 350 -0.47 -37.55 -46.92
N MET A 351 -0.45 -36.25 -47.26
CA MET A 351 -0.30 -35.81 -48.64
C MET A 351 1.00 -36.35 -49.25
N MET A 352 2.13 -36.18 -48.57
CA MET A 352 3.42 -36.68 -49.05
C MET A 352 3.44 -38.21 -49.22
N GLY A 353 2.80 -38.96 -48.31
CA GLY A 353 2.63 -40.40 -48.43
C GLY A 353 1.88 -40.79 -49.72
N LEU A 354 0.73 -40.17 -49.97
CA LEU A 354 -0.06 -40.41 -51.18
C LEU A 354 0.72 -40.10 -52.47
N LEU A 355 1.47 -39.00 -52.49
CA LEU A 355 2.31 -38.62 -53.64
C LEU A 355 3.43 -39.64 -53.92
N LEU A 356 4.04 -40.18 -52.86
CA LEU A 356 5.07 -41.21 -52.98
C LEU A 356 4.48 -42.54 -53.46
N GLU A 357 3.31 -42.94 -52.94
CA GLU A 357 2.59 -44.14 -53.40
C GLU A 357 2.23 -44.05 -54.89
N GLU A 358 1.68 -42.91 -55.34
CA GLU A 358 1.37 -42.69 -56.76
C GLU A 358 2.64 -42.78 -57.63
N SER A 359 3.74 -42.17 -57.18
CA SER A 359 5.03 -42.23 -57.89
C SER A 359 5.56 -43.66 -57.97
N LEU A 360 5.43 -44.43 -56.89
CA LEU A 360 5.87 -45.83 -56.82
C LEU A 360 5.06 -46.69 -57.81
N GLU A 361 3.74 -46.52 -57.86
CA GLU A 361 2.93 -47.20 -58.87
C GLU A 361 3.34 -46.85 -60.30
N GLN A 362 3.62 -45.58 -60.59
CA GLN A 362 4.03 -45.15 -61.93
C GLN A 362 5.39 -45.74 -62.34
N ILE A 363 6.36 -45.74 -61.42
CA ILE A 363 7.71 -46.25 -61.68
C ILE A 363 7.67 -47.76 -61.91
N PHE A 364 6.96 -48.51 -61.06
CA PHE A 364 7.00 -49.97 -61.06
C PHE A 364 5.92 -50.65 -61.93
N LYS A 365 4.83 -49.96 -62.34
CA LYS A 365 3.88 -50.49 -63.36
C LYS A 365 4.41 -50.34 -64.80
N ALA A 366 5.43 -49.51 -65.02
CA ALA A 366 6.01 -49.28 -66.35
C ALA A 366 6.89 -50.44 -66.88
N ASP A 367 7.26 -51.40 -66.03
CA ASP A 367 8.12 -52.53 -66.40
C ASP A 367 7.36 -53.78 -66.92
N GLY A 368 6.04 -53.70 -67.05
CA GLY A 368 5.21 -54.81 -67.55
C GLY A 368 4.98 -54.86 -69.06
N ALA A 369 5.44 -53.87 -69.84
CA ALA A 369 5.19 -53.84 -71.28
C ALA A 369 6.26 -53.07 -72.07
N GLN A 370 6.96 -53.77 -72.96
CA GLN A 370 7.73 -53.18 -74.07
C GLN A 370 7.68 -54.12 -75.29
N PRO A 371 7.90 -53.62 -76.53
CA PRO A 371 8.34 -52.26 -76.87
C PRO A 371 7.51 -51.55 -77.97
N GLU A 372 7.59 -50.21 -78.01
CA GLU A 372 7.96 -49.40 -79.19
C GLU A 372 7.38 -47.97 -79.20
N THR A 373 8.25 -47.04 -79.62
CA THR A 373 8.07 -45.64 -80.01
C THR A 373 8.08 -44.53 -78.95
N GLU A 374 9.16 -43.75 -79.04
CA GLU A 374 9.49 -42.33 -78.73
C GLU A 374 8.40 -41.29 -78.34
N ARG A 375 7.14 -41.65 -78.07
CA ARG A 375 6.10 -40.74 -77.56
C ARG A 375 6.02 -40.64 -76.04
N GLY A 376 6.80 -41.44 -75.30
CA GLY A 376 6.75 -41.50 -73.82
C GLY A 376 7.35 -40.28 -73.10
N TRP A 377 8.46 -39.73 -73.61
CA TRP A 377 9.20 -38.66 -72.93
C TRP A 377 8.47 -37.31 -72.91
N LEU A 378 7.71 -36.99 -73.97
CA LEU A 378 6.89 -35.77 -74.03
C LEU A 378 5.63 -35.84 -73.13
N ARG A 379 5.17 -37.05 -72.78
CA ARG A 379 4.02 -37.23 -71.86
C ARG A 379 4.42 -37.14 -70.39
N LEU A 380 5.62 -37.59 -70.02
CA LEU A 380 6.16 -37.42 -68.66
C LEU A 380 6.45 -35.94 -68.36
N GLY A 381 7.05 -35.20 -69.29
CA GLY A 381 7.34 -33.77 -69.12
C GLY A 381 6.07 -32.93 -68.87
N ASN A 382 4.99 -33.21 -69.60
CA ASN A 382 3.72 -32.48 -69.43
C ASN A 382 3.00 -32.83 -68.12
N LYS A 383 3.09 -34.07 -67.62
CA LYS A 383 2.48 -34.46 -66.33
C LYS A 383 3.27 -33.95 -65.12
N CYS A 384 4.60 -33.97 -65.18
CA CYS A 384 5.44 -33.35 -64.14
C CYS A 384 5.27 -31.82 -64.10
N ALA A 385 5.04 -31.17 -65.24
CA ALA A 385 4.73 -29.73 -65.30
C ALA A 385 3.36 -29.39 -64.69
N SER A 386 2.32 -30.19 -64.97
CA SER A 386 1.00 -30.02 -64.32
C SER A 386 1.05 -30.32 -62.82
N PHE A 387 1.90 -31.26 -62.41
CA PHE A 387 2.14 -31.66 -61.03
C PHE A 387 2.83 -30.55 -60.21
N GLY A 388 3.88 -29.95 -60.75
CA GLY A 388 4.52 -28.77 -60.17
C GLY A 388 3.54 -27.58 -60.08
N GLN A 389 2.66 -27.40 -61.06
CA GLN A 389 1.62 -26.37 -61.01
C GLN A 389 0.54 -26.61 -59.96
N PHE A 390 0.18 -27.85 -59.67
CA PHE A 390 -0.81 -28.18 -58.63
C PHE A 390 -0.25 -27.96 -57.22
N VAL A 391 0.96 -28.46 -56.95
CA VAL A 391 1.65 -28.26 -55.66
C VAL A 391 1.98 -26.77 -55.44
N CYS A 392 2.54 -26.09 -56.45
CA CYS A 392 2.76 -24.65 -56.38
C CYS A 392 1.45 -23.83 -56.43
N GLY A 393 0.33 -24.41 -56.86
CA GLY A 393 -1.00 -23.78 -56.81
C GLY A 393 -1.58 -23.84 -55.41
N TRP A 394 -1.50 -25.01 -54.76
CA TRP A 394 -1.95 -25.23 -53.39
C TRP A 394 -1.10 -24.49 -52.35
N ILE A 395 0.23 -24.54 -52.48
CA ILE A 395 1.16 -23.76 -51.63
C ILE A 395 0.91 -22.26 -51.78
N ARG A 396 0.63 -21.79 -53.00
CA ARG A 396 0.33 -20.38 -53.28
C ARG A 396 -1.04 -19.94 -52.77
N ASP A 397 -2.06 -20.79 -52.81
CA ASP A 397 -3.37 -20.49 -52.23
C ASP A 397 -3.31 -20.42 -50.70
N ARG A 398 -2.50 -21.30 -50.08
CA ARG A 398 -2.22 -21.30 -48.63
C ARG A 398 -1.41 -20.06 -48.20
N LEU A 399 -0.35 -19.72 -48.94
CA LEU A 399 0.42 -18.47 -48.76
C LEU A 399 -0.41 -17.22 -49.05
N ALA A 400 -1.36 -17.25 -49.99
CA ALA A 400 -2.22 -16.11 -50.31
C ALA A 400 -3.26 -15.85 -49.20
N LYS A 401 -3.80 -16.90 -48.58
CA LYS A 401 -4.67 -16.78 -47.39
C LYS A 401 -3.91 -16.14 -46.22
N ASP A 402 -2.68 -16.58 -45.94
CA ASP A 402 -1.86 -15.98 -44.88
C ASP A 402 -1.37 -14.57 -45.26
N ALA A 403 -1.02 -14.32 -46.52
CA ALA A 403 -0.63 -12.99 -47.01
C ALA A 403 -1.78 -11.99 -47.02
N SER A 404 -3.04 -12.43 -47.19
CA SER A 404 -4.22 -11.56 -47.07
C SER A 404 -4.41 -11.06 -45.64
N VAL A 405 -4.18 -11.93 -44.65
CA VAL A 405 -4.19 -11.59 -43.21
C VAL A 405 -3.03 -10.66 -42.88
N PHE A 406 -1.85 -10.91 -43.46
CA PHE A 406 -0.69 -10.04 -43.32
C PHE A 406 -0.88 -8.67 -44.00
N ARG A 407 -1.50 -8.59 -45.18
CA ARG A 407 -1.81 -7.32 -45.86
C ARG A 407 -2.86 -6.51 -45.09
N LEU A 408 -3.88 -7.14 -44.52
CA LEU A 408 -4.84 -6.48 -43.63
C LEU A 408 -4.16 -5.96 -42.35
N ALA A 409 -3.23 -6.72 -41.77
CA ALA A 409 -2.43 -6.29 -40.62
C ALA A 409 -1.48 -5.13 -40.97
N ILE A 410 -0.80 -5.17 -42.13
CA ILE A 410 0.09 -4.09 -42.60
C ILE A 410 -0.70 -2.83 -42.94
N ILE A 411 -1.89 -2.94 -43.56
CA ILE A 411 -2.78 -1.80 -43.81
C ILE A 411 -3.20 -1.18 -42.48
N GLY A 412 -3.63 -2.00 -41.51
CA GLY A 412 -3.95 -1.55 -40.15
C GLY A 412 -2.78 -0.86 -39.45
N LEU A 413 -1.57 -1.41 -39.57
CA LEU A 413 -0.34 -0.82 -39.02
C LEU A 413 0.03 0.49 -39.74
N SER A 414 -0.16 0.59 -41.05
CA SER A 414 0.10 1.83 -41.81
C SER A 414 -0.89 2.94 -41.43
N PHE A 415 -2.18 2.61 -41.22
CA PHE A 415 -3.17 3.55 -40.71
C PHE A 415 -2.82 4.00 -39.30
N PHE A 416 -2.36 3.09 -38.44
CA PHE A 416 -1.90 3.42 -37.09
C PHE A 416 -0.69 4.37 -37.13
N ILE A 417 0.31 4.10 -37.98
CA ILE A 417 1.50 4.94 -38.15
C ILE A 417 1.13 6.33 -38.71
N LEU A 418 0.22 6.40 -39.70
CA LEU A 418 -0.24 7.68 -40.26
C LEU A 418 -1.01 8.51 -39.24
N VAL A 419 -1.88 7.90 -38.43
CA VAL A 419 -2.57 8.58 -37.32
C VAL A 419 -1.57 9.03 -36.26
N PHE A 420 -0.59 8.20 -35.93
CA PHE A 420 0.45 8.53 -34.95
C PHE A 420 1.36 9.67 -35.43
N LEU A 421 1.78 9.66 -36.69
CA LEU A 421 2.53 10.75 -37.33
C LEU A 421 1.68 12.02 -37.41
N TRP A 422 0.39 11.92 -37.74
CA TRP A 422 -0.52 13.07 -37.73
C TRP A 422 -0.66 13.67 -36.32
N VAL A 423 -0.77 12.84 -35.28
CA VAL A 423 -0.77 13.29 -33.88
C VAL A 423 0.56 13.94 -33.50
N LEU A 424 1.70 13.36 -33.92
CA LEU A 424 3.03 13.92 -33.67
C LEU A 424 3.25 15.24 -34.40
N VAL A 425 2.86 15.36 -35.67
CA VAL A 425 2.93 16.60 -36.45
C VAL A 425 2.01 17.65 -35.85
N ARG A 426 0.79 17.29 -35.45
CA ARG A 426 -0.14 18.20 -34.77
C ARG A 426 0.43 18.67 -33.42
N ARG A 427 1.06 17.78 -32.67
CA ARG A 427 1.72 18.11 -31.40
C ARG A 427 2.97 18.96 -31.62
N PHE A 428 3.74 18.70 -32.68
CA PHE A 428 4.91 19.48 -33.06
C PHE A 428 4.52 20.89 -33.54
N MET A 429 3.46 21.02 -34.33
CA MET A 429 2.91 22.32 -34.75
C MET A 429 2.40 23.14 -33.56
N TYR A 430 1.78 22.48 -32.57
CA TYR A 430 1.37 23.14 -31.31
C TYR A 430 2.57 23.59 -30.45
N VAL A 431 3.69 22.87 -30.50
CA VAL A 431 4.91 23.18 -29.73
C VAL A 431 5.77 24.25 -30.43
N THR A 432 5.71 24.34 -31.76
CA THR A 432 6.49 25.30 -32.57
C THR A 432 5.74 26.59 -32.90
N GLY A 433 4.47 26.73 -32.45
CA GLY A 433 3.70 27.98 -32.59
C GLY A 433 3.32 28.32 -34.03
N MET A 434 3.19 27.32 -34.90
CA MET A 434 2.84 27.50 -36.31
C MET A 434 1.36 27.20 -36.63
N LEU A 435 0.49 27.27 -35.62
CA LEU A 435 -0.96 27.43 -35.78
C LEU A 435 -1.55 28.30 -34.67
#